data_AF-A0A0M9DU41-F1
#
_entry.id   AF-A0A0M9DU41-F1
#
_cell.length_a   1.000
_cell.length_b   1.000
_cell.length_c   1.000
_cell.angle_alpha   90.00
_cell.angle_beta   90.00
_cell.angle_gamma   90.00
#
_symmetry.space_group_name_H-M   'P 1'
#
loop_
_entity.id
_entity.type
_entity.pdbx_description
1 polymer ?
#
loop_
_entity_poly.entity_id
_entity_poly.type
_entity_poly.pdbx_seq_one_letter_code
_entity_poly.pdbx_strand_id
1 'polypeptide(L)'
;MEKSNKNIFYKIRISLLLLGGLLAFYWLYFYFLGFSLDGIDRANALKQELPELITQKQYNESIKKNFYLLYLDSSQRDDNYWNLASSYYLLAQKKQAKYFYDSLLKSPSLSYQAKAWHQLGNLFYLESADSLDKALEAYKNSFYINENNIALRYNYELLKKLNQKNQPQKTNQSQKKENKNQNNNTSKTDLPKAEEPQNDFLEAISNQEQEQIKKYQLKRSKSVKKDKNLPDW
;
A
#
# COMPACT_ATOMS: atom_id res chain seq x y z
N MET A 1 -31.41 43.89 55.40
CA MET A 1 -31.11 43.26 54.08
C MET A 1 -29.66 43.45 53.64
N GLU A 2 -28.99 44.56 53.96
CA GLU A 2 -27.63 44.87 53.46
C GLU A 2 -26.51 43.91 53.91
N LYS A 3 -26.55 43.40 55.16
CA LYS A 3 -25.55 42.41 55.67
C LYS A 3 -25.60 41.06 54.94
N SER A 4 -26.78 40.64 54.47
CA SER A 4 -26.97 39.36 53.77
C SER A 4 -26.29 39.38 52.39
N ASN A 5 -26.42 40.48 51.66
CA ASN A 5 -25.84 40.63 50.33
C ASN A 5 -24.30 40.65 50.39
N LYS A 6 -23.69 41.32 51.38
CA LYS A 6 -22.23 41.33 51.58
C LYS A 6 -21.68 39.91 51.80
N ASN A 7 -22.42 39.05 52.49
CA ASN A 7 -22.03 37.66 52.75
C ASN A 7 -22.14 36.77 51.49
N ILE A 8 -23.14 37.02 50.64
CA ILE A 8 -23.31 36.34 49.35
C ILE A 8 -22.19 36.72 48.37
N PHE A 9 -21.87 38.02 48.24
CA PHE A 9 -20.77 38.48 47.39
C PHE A 9 -19.40 37.92 47.82
N TYR A 10 -19.17 37.80 49.13
CA TYR A 10 -17.95 37.21 49.67
C TYR A 10 -17.83 35.72 49.29
N LYS A 11 -18.91 34.94 49.44
CA LYS A 11 -18.94 33.52 49.04
C LYS A 11 -18.71 33.33 47.54
N ILE A 12 -19.34 34.15 46.69
CA ILE A 12 -19.15 34.10 45.23
C ILE A 12 -17.69 34.38 44.85
N ARG A 13 -17.06 35.40 45.47
CA ARG A 13 -15.65 35.73 45.22
C ARG A 13 -14.72 34.58 45.62
N ILE A 14 -14.95 33.94 46.76
CA ILE A 14 -14.15 32.77 47.18
C ILE A 14 -14.32 31.61 46.20
N SER A 15 -15.55 31.28 45.79
CA SER A 15 -15.80 30.21 44.83
C SER A 15 -15.12 30.48 43.48
N LEU A 16 -15.11 31.72 43.00
CA LEU A 16 -14.40 32.09 41.76
C LEU A 16 -12.87 31.96 41.90
N LEU A 17 -12.31 32.34 43.05
CA LEU A 17 -10.87 32.17 43.32
C LEU A 17 -10.48 30.70 43.40
N LEU A 18 -11.31 29.85 44.02
CA LEU A 18 -11.08 28.40 44.08
C LEU A 18 -11.19 27.76 42.69
N LEU A 19 -12.17 28.15 41.88
CA LEU A 19 -12.33 27.66 40.51
C LEU A 19 -11.14 28.08 39.63
N GLY A 20 -10.70 29.33 39.73
CA GLY A 20 -9.51 29.83 39.04
C GLY A 20 -8.24 29.10 39.47
N GLY A 21 -8.09 28.84 40.77
CA GLY A 21 -6.99 28.05 41.32
C GLY A 21 -6.98 26.61 40.82
N LEU A 22 -8.15 25.95 40.75
CA LEU A 22 -8.28 24.60 40.20
C LEU A 22 -7.96 24.54 38.70
N LEU A 23 -8.41 25.53 37.93
CA LEU A 23 -8.07 25.65 36.50
C LEU A 23 -6.57 25.85 36.31
N ALA A 24 -5.94 26.74 37.09
CA ALA A 24 -4.49 26.97 37.03
C ALA A 24 -3.70 25.74 37.47
N PHE A 25 -4.15 25.02 38.50
CA PHE A 25 -3.55 23.77 38.93
C PHE A 25 -3.67 22.69 37.86
N TYR A 26 -4.83 22.57 37.19
CA TYR A 26 -5.00 21.63 36.08
C TYR A 26 -4.12 22.00 34.89
N TRP A 27 -3.96 23.28 34.59
CA TRP A 27 -3.07 23.78 33.54
C TRP A 27 -1.59 23.47 33.86
N LEU A 28 -1.17 23.73 35.09
CA LEU A 28 0.17 23.40 35.58
C LEU A 28 0.39 21.89 35.60
N TYR A 29 -0.59 21.11 36.05
CA TYR A 29 -0.55 19.64 36.05
C TYR A 29 -0.43 19.09 34.64
N PHE A 30 -1.19 19.61 33.68
CA PHE A 30 -1.10 19.22 32.27
C PHE A 30 0.25 19.60 31.64
N TYR A 31 0.81 20.75 32.01
CA TYR A 31 2.14 21.19 31.60
C TYR A 31 3.26 20.33 32.23
N PHE A 32 3.11 19.93 33.50
CA PHE A 32 4.08 19.11 34.24
C PHE A 32 3.98 17.61 33.96
N LEU A 33 2.81 17.08 33.54
CA LEU A 33 2.64 15.67 33.20
C LEU A 33 3.28 15.26 31.87
N GLY A 34 4.02 16.17 31.21
CA GLY A 34 4.83 15.81 30.07
C GLY A 34 3.98 15.48 28.84
N PHE A 35 3.22 16.47 28.36
CA PHE A 35 2.82 16.48 26.95
C PHE A 35 4.10 16.67 26.11
N SER A 36 4.91 15.62 25.99
CA SER A 36 6.16 15.65 25.23
C SER A 36 5.80 15.59 23.75
N LEU A 37 5.97 16.71 23.05
CA LEU A 37 5.84 16.78 21.59
C LEU A 37 6.91 15.95 20.86
N ASP A 38 7.92 15.44 21.58
CA ASP A 38 8.97 14.54 21.11
C ASP A 38 8.47 13.42 20.19
N GLY A 39 7.33 12.80 20.49
CA GLY A 39 6.78 11.72 19.67
C GLY A 39 6.34 12.20 18.28
N ILE A 40 5.73 13.38 18.21
CA ILE A 40 5.24 13.99 16.97
C ILE A 40 6.42 14.48 16.14
N ASP A 41 7.40 15.15 16.76
CA ASP A 41 8.58 15.64 16.06
C ASP A 41 9.41 14.49 15.48
N ARG A 42 9.59 13.40 16.25
CA ARG A 42 10.24 12.18 15.77
C ARG A 42 9.45 11.52 14.64
N ALA A 43 8.12 11.43 14.75
CA ALA A 43 7.29 10.87 13.69
C ALA A 43 7.42 11.68 12.40
N ASN A 44 7.41 13.01 12.49
CA ASN A 44 7.58 13.90 11.35
C ASN A 44 8.97 13.77 10.70
N ALA A 45 10.03 13.68 11.51
CA ALA A 45 11.38 13.43 11.01
C ALA A 45 11.48 12.09 10.25
N LEU A 46 10.90 11.02 10.79
CA LEU A 46 10.89 9.70 10.14
C LEU A 46 10.15 9.74 8.80
N LYS A 47 9.02 10.46 8.72
CA LYS A 47 8.26 10.61 7.46
C LYS A 47 9.10 11.26 6.36
N GLN A 48 9.95 12.22 6.71
CA GLN A 48 10.85 12.87 5.75
C GLN A 48 12.03 11.98 5.36
N GLU A 49 12.52 11.15 6.26
CA GLU A 49 13.69 10.30 6.04
C GLU A 49 13.37 9.01 5.23
N LEU A 50 12.18 8.44 5.42
CA LEU A 50 11.79 7.17 4.80
C LEU A 50 11.95 7.12 3.28
N PRO A 51 11.58 8.16 2.51
CA PRO A 51 11.79 8.17 1.06
C PRO A 51 13.27 8.05 0.66
N GLU A 52 14.18 8.69 1.40
CA GLU A 52 15.62 8.63 1.10
C GLU A 52 16.18 7.22 1.29
N LEU A 53 15.79 6.54 2.37
CA LEU A 53 16.22 5.16 2.65
C LEU A 53 15.81 4.22 1.54
N ILE A 54 14.63 4.44 0.99
CA ILE A 54 14.10 3.68 -0.14
C ILE A 54 14.91 3.95 -1.41
N THR A 55 15.18 5.21 -1.75
CA THR A 55 16.00 5.59 -2.92
C THR A 55 17.41 5.02 -2.82
N GLN A 56 17.98 5.01 -1.62
CA GLN A 56 19.29 4.43 -1.32
C GLN A 56 19.27 2.89 -1.21
N LYS A 57 18.11 2.25 -1.45
CA LYS A 57 17.90 0.80 -1.37
C LYS A 57 18.19 0.21 0.03
N GLN A 58 18.13 1.04 1.07
CA GLN A 58 18.29 0.66 2.46
C GLN A 58 16.98 0.07 3.03
N TYR A 59 16.45 -0.96 2.38
CA TYR A 59 15.12 -1.49 2.69
C TYR A 59 15.01 -2.06 4.11
N ASN A 60 16.07 -2.64 4.66
CA ASN A 60 16.07 -3.13 6.04
C ASN A 60 15.91 -1.99 7.06
N GLU A 61 16.57 -0.86 6.83
CA GLU A 61 16.44 0.32 7.69
C GLU A 61 15.08 0.99 7.51
N SER A 62 14.58 1.07 6.27
CA SER A 62 13.21 1.51 5.99
C SER A 62 12.18 0.67 6.76
N ILE A 63 12.33 -0.66 6.79
CA ILE A 63 11.43 -1.55 7.54
C ILE A 63 11.44 -1.22 9.04
N LYS A 64 12.62 -1.13 9.67
CA LYS A 64 12.76 -0.80 11.10
C LYS A 64 12.08 0.53 11.43
N LYS A 65 12.31 1.55 10.59
CA LYS A 65 11.77 2.89 10.81
C LYS A 65 10.28 3.00 10.56
N ASN A 66 9.72 2.28 9.59
CA ASN A 66 8.26 2.19 9.42
C ASN A 66 7.58 1.54 10.62
N PHE A 67 8.17 0.48 11.21
CA PHE A 67 7.63 -0.10 12.44
C PHE A 67 7.67 0.87 13.61
N TYR A 68 8.77 1.62 13.74
CA TYR A 68 8.87 2.64 14.78
C TYR A 68 7.89 3.80 14.54
N LEU A 69 7.69 4.22 13.29
CA LEU A 69 6.71 5.24 12.93
C LEU A 69 5.28 4.78 13.26
N LEU A 70 4.92 3.52 12.98
CA LEU A 70 3.60 2.97 13.36
C LEU A 70 3.35 2.98 14.87
N TYR A 71 4.40 2.85 15.68
CA TYR A 71 4.31 2.95 17.13
C TYR A 71 4.09 4.39 17.59
N LEU A 72 4.73 5.36 16.93
CA LEU A 72 4.64 6.78 17.27
C LEU A 72 3.38 7.47 16.73
N ASP A 73 2.97 7.12 15.51
CA ASP A 73 1.90 7.77 14.78
C ASP A 73 1.22 6.81 13.80
N SER A 74 -0.05 6.48 14.10
CA SER A 74 -0.88 5.62 13.26
C SER A 74 -1.72 6.39 12.21
N SER A 75 -1.63 7.72 12.14
CA SER A 75 -2.45 8.54 11.23
C SER A 75 -2.19 8.23 9.75
N GLN A 76 -0.95 7.85 9.41
CA GLN A 76 -0.53 7.48 8.06
C GLN A 76 -0.33 5.96 7.92
N ARG A 77 -1.19 5.17 8.57
CA ARG A 77 -1.08 3.71 8.61
C ARG A 77 -0.93 3.09 7.22
N ASP A 78 -1.71 3.53 6.25
CA ASP A 78 -1.72 2.90 4.91
C ASP A 78 -0.45 3.22 4.12
N ASP A 79 0.09 4.45 4.23
CA ASP A 79 1.39 4.81 3.64
C ASP A 79 2.51 3.94 4.24
N ASN A 80 2.51 3.79 5.57
CA ASN A 80 3.47 2.95 6.29
C ASN A 80 3.37 1.47 5.88
N TYR A 81 2.14 0.95 5.75
CA TYR A 81 1.92 -0.44 5.35
C TYR A 81 2.34 -0.68 3.90
N TRP A 82 2.12 0.30 3.02
CA TRP A 82 2.60 0.26 1.65
C TRP A 82 4.13 0.21 1.60
N ASN A 83 4.80 1.06 2.38
CA ASN A 83 6.26 1.10 2.46
C ASN A 83 6.85 -0.19 3.02
N LEU A 84 6.24 -0.76 4.07
CA LEU A 84 6.62 -2.06 4.63
C LEU A 84 6.45 -3.18 3.59
N ALA A 85 5.26 -3.29 3.00
CA ALA A 85 4.96 -4.32 2.01
C ALA A 85 5.96 -4.29 0.84
N SER A 86 6.20 -3.09 0.32
CA SER A 86 7.08 -2.85 -0.80
C SER A 86 8.56 -3.07 -0.44
N SER A 87 9.01 -2.66 0.74
CA SER A 87 10.38 -2.95 1.20
C SER A 87 10.63 -4.45 1.36
N TYR A 88 9.68 -5.19 1.93
CA TYR A 88 9.75 -6.65 1.98
C TYR A 88 9.71 -7.30 0.60
N TYR A 89 8.89 -6.76 -0.31
CA TYR A 89 8.84 -7.22 -1.70
C TYR A 89 10.18 -7.02 -2.41
N LEU A 90 10.80 -5.86 -2.23
CA LEU A 90 12.11 -5.51 -2.80
C LEU A 90 13.23 -6.42 -2.26
N LEU A 91 13.12 -6.87 -1.01
CA LEU A 91 14.00 -7.86 -0.39
C LEU A 91 13.64 -9.32 -0.73
N ALA A 92 12.70 -9.56 -1.65
CA ALA A 92 12.16 -10.88 -2.00
C ALA A 92 11.57 -11.67 -0.82
N GLN A 93 11.22 -10.99 0.28
CA GLN A 93 10.57 -11.57 1.46
C GLN A 93 9.06 -11.63 1.25
N LYS A 94 8.64 -12.54 0.35
CA LYS A 94 7.27 -12.63 -0.18
C LYS A 94 6.19 -12.77 0.90
N LYS A 95 6.44 -13.56 1.94
CA LYS A 95 5.45 -13.84 3.01
C LYS A 95 5.09 -12.57 3.77
N GLN A 96 6.10 -11.78 4.14
CA GLN A 96 5.95 -10.51 4.85
C GLN A 96 5.32 -9.46 3.94
N ALA A 97 5.79 -9.36 2.68
CA ALA A 97 5.19 -8.47 1.69
C ALA A 97 3.68 -8.74 1.54
N LYS A 98 3.30 -10.01 1.38
CA LYS A 98 1.90 -10.43 1.29
C LYS A 98 1.09 -10.02 2.50
N TYR A 99 1.60 -10.21 3.71
CA TYR A 99 0.90 -9.84 4.95
C TYR A 99 0.52 -8.35 4.98
N PHE A 100 1.44 -7.46 4.61
CA PHE A 100 1.17 -6.02 4.61
C PHE A 100 0.28 -5.60 3.43
N TYR A 101 0.44 -6.18 2.24
CA TYR A 101 -0.49 -5.94 1.13
C TYR A 101 -1.92 -6.43 1.44
N ASP A 102 -2.09 -7.62 2.03
CA ASP A 102 -3.40 -8.11 2.48
C ASP A 102 -4.04 -7.14 3.48
N SER A 103 -3.23 -6.53 4.35
CA SER A 103 -3.71 -5.56 5.34
C SER A 103 -4.21 -4.25 4.72
N LEU A 104 -3.68 -3.86 3.56
CA LEU A 104 -4.12 -2.69 2.79
C LEU A 104 -5.45 -2.92 2.06
N LEU A 105 -5.88 -4.16 1.89
CA LEU A 105 -7.22 -4.46 1.35
C LEU A 105 -8.35 -3.96 2.24
N LYS A 106 -8.06 -3.68 3.52
CA LYS A 106 -8.99 -3.11 4.50
C LYS A 106 -8.90 -1.59 4.59
N SER A 107 -8.06 -0.95 3.79
CA SER A 107 -7.90 0.50 3.76
C SER A 107 -9.21 1.17 3.35
N PRO A 108 -9.61 2.32 3.94
CA PRO A 108 -10.71 3.11 3.43
C PRO A 108 -10.42 3.71 2.03
N SER A 109 -9.14 3.77 1.63
CA SER A 109 -8.71 4.27 0.33
C SER A 109 -8.79 3.19 -0.74
N LEU A 110 -9.70 3.37 -1.70
CA LEU A 110 -9.79 2.51 -2.89
C LEU A 110 -8.48 2.48 -3.69
N SER A 111 -7.71 3.57 -3.68
CA SER A 111 -6.39 3.62 -4.33
C SER A 111 -5.43 2.61 -3.71
N TYR A 112 -5.37 2.53 -2.37
CA TYR A 112 -4.53 1.54 -1.67
C TYR A 112 -5.03 0.11 -1.88
N GLN A 113 -6.35 -0.11 -1.86
CA GLN A 113 -6.91 -1.42 -2.15
C GLN A 113 -6.54 -1.89 -3.57
N ALA A 114 -6.69 -1.04 -4.58
CA ALA A 114 -6.34 -1.38 -5.97
C ALA A 114 -4.85 -1.73 -6.09
N LYS A 115 -3.97 -0.87 -5.57
CA LYS A 115 -2.51 -1.10 -5.59
C LYS A 115 -2.15 -2.41 -4.88
N ALA A 116 -2.74 -2.69 -3.72
CA ALA A 116 -2.50 -3.91 -2.97
C ALA A 116 -2.99 -5.16 -3.72
N TRP A 117 -4.18 -5.12 -4.33
CA TRP A 117 -4.68 -6.21 -5.16
C TRP A 117 -3.77 -6.51 -6.35
N HIS A 118 -3.25 -5.47 -7.03
CA HIS A 118 -2.24 -5.64 -8.09
C HIS A 118 -1.02 -6.38 -7.55
N GLN A 119 -0.44 -5.91 -6.44
CA GLN A 119 0.78 -6.51 -5.88
C GLN A 119 0.59 -7.93 -5.38
N LEU A 120 -0.59 -8.24 -4.82
CA LEU A 120 -0.95 -9.61 -4.48
C LEU A 120 -1.05 -10.49 -5.71
N GLY A 121 -1.61 -9.99 -6.81
CA GLY A 121 -1.61 -10.68 -8.11
C GLY A 121 -0.20 -11.04 -8.57
N ASN A 122 0.73 -10.08 -8.49
CA ASN A 122 2.15 -10.32 -8.80
C ASN A 122 2.75 -11.42 -7.89
N LEU A 123 2.51 -11.33 -6.57
CA LEU A 123 3.02 -12.30 -5.61
C LEU A 123 2.46 -13.71 -5.85
N PHE A 124 1.16 -13.84 -6.10
CA PHE A 124 0.52 -15.11 -6.43
C PHE A 124 1.05 -15.68 -7.74
N TYR A 125 1.27 -14.85 -8.75
CA TYR A 125 1.87 -15.29 -10.02
C TYR A 125 3.29 -15.84 -9.83
N LEU A 126 4.08 -15.21 -8.95
CA LEU A 126 5.46 -15.61 -8.64
C LEU A 126 5.55 -16.76 -7.63
N GLU A 127 4.45 -17.18 -7.02
CA GLU A 127 4.41 -18.24 -6.00
C GLU A 127 4.45 -19.63 -6.66
N SER A 128 3.48 -19.91 -7.54
CA SER A 128 3.37 -21.21 -8.21
C SER A 128 2.54 -21.11 -9.49
N ALA A 129 2.59 -22.14 -10.34
CA ALA A 129 1.70 -22.22 -11.50
C ALA A 129 0.24 -22.50 -11.10
N ASP A 130 0.01 -23.12 -9.95
CA ASP A 130 -1.32 -23.47 -9.46
C ASP A 130 -2.03 -22.27 -8.82
N SER A 131 -1.30 -21.20 -8.50
CA SER A 131 -1.84 -19.94 -7.98
C SER A 131 -2.25 -18.95 -9.09
N LEU A 132 -2.28 -19.37 -10.36
CA LEU A 132 -2.73 -18.53 -11.48
C LEU A 132 -4.16 -18.01 -11.31
N ASP A 133 -5.08 -18.85 -10.80
CA ASP A 133 -6.45 -18.43 -10.57
C ASP A 133 -6.54 -17.34 -9.49
N LYS A 134 -5.75 -17.47 -8.41
CA LYS A 134 -5.65 -16.44 -7.36
C LYS A 134 -5.05 -15.15 -7.89
N ALA A 135 -4.04 -15.24 -8.75
CA ALA A 135 -3.45 -14.08 -9.39
C ALA A 135 -4.43 -13.38 -10.34
N LEU A 136 -5.23 -14.13 -11.11
CA LEU A 136 -6.29 -13.60 -11.97
C LEU A 136 -7.38 -12.89 -11.15
N GLU A 137 -7.82 -13.51 -10.06
CA GLU A 137 -8.81 -12.92 -9.16
C GLU A 137 -8.30 -11.61 -8.54
N ALA A 138 -7.06 -11.60 -8.05
CA ALA A 138 -6.43 -10.42 -7.50
C ALA A 138 -6.33 -9.28 -8.53
N TYR A 139 -5.87 -9.57 -9.76
CA TYR A 139 -5.84 -8.57 -10.82
C TYR A 139 -7.25 -8.09 -11.22
N LYS A 140 -8.25 -8.97 -11.25
CA LYS A 140 -9.64 -8.59 -11.52
C LYS A 140 -10.17 -7.61 -10.47
N ASN A 141 -9.92 -7.88 -9.18
CA ASN A 141 -10.30 -6.97 -8.09
C ASN A 141 -9.60 -5.63 -8.21
N SER A 142 -8.31 -5.61 -8.56
CA SER A 142 -7.61 -4.35 -8.85
C SER A 142 -8.21 -3.60 -10.03
N PHE A 143 -8.62 -4.32 -11.09
CA PHE A 143 -9.11 -3.72 -12.33
C PHE A 143 -10.47 -3.06 -12.11
N TYR A 144 -11.36 -3.71 -11.36
CA TYR A 144 -12.66 -3.17 -11.00
C TYR A 144 -12.56 -1.82 -10.26
N ILE A 145 -11.50 -1.63 -9.47
CA ILE A 145 -11.29 -0.39 -8.71
C ILE A 145 -10.54 0.66 -9.55
N ASN A 146 -9.61 0.24 -10.41
CA ASN A 146 -8.81 1.14 -11.24
C ASN A 146 -8.61 0.56 -12.67
N GLU A 147 -9.57 0.87 -13.55
CA GLU A 147 -9.64 0.36 -14.92
C GLU A 147 -8.57 0.94 -15.87
N ASN A 148 -7.98 2.09 -15.53
CA ASN A 148 -7.06 2.83 -16.39
C ASN A 148 -5.58 2.42 -16.20
N ASN A 149 -5.29 1.46 -15.32
CA ASN A 149 -3.93 0.98 -15.10
C ASN A 149 -3.47 0.06 -16.26
N ILE A 150 -2.64 0.60 -17.15
CA ILE A 150 -2.12 -0.10 -18.34
C ILE A 150 -1.27 -1.32 -17.95
N ALA A 151 -0.44 -1.21 -16.90
CA ALA A 151 0.41 -2.31 -16.43
C ALA A 151 -0.45 -3.47 -15.90
N LEU A 152 -1.53 -3.15 -15.18
CA LEU A 152 -2.50 -4.14 -14.71
C LEU A 152 -3.19 -4.85 -15.87
N ARG A 153 -3.64 -4.11 -16.88
CA ARG A 153 -4.28 -4.68 -18.08
C ARG A 153 -3.33 -5.63 -18.80
N TYR A 154 -2.06 -5.25 -18.98
CA TYR A 154 -1.06 -6.11 -19.59
C TYR A 154 -0.84 -7.40 -18.78
N ASN A 155 -0.65 -7.29 -17.46
CA ASN A 155 -0.43 -8.44 -16.58
C ASN A 155 -1.64 -9.39 -16.57
N TYR A 156 -2.86 -8.84 -16.50
CA TYR A 156 -4.09 -9.62 -16.54
C TYR A 156 -4.26 -10.40 -17.85
N GLU A 157 -4.08 -9.74 -19.01
CA GLU A 157 -4.23 -10.38 -20.33
C GLU A 157 -3.17 -11.46 -20.57
N LEU A 158 -1.94 -11.21 -20.14
CA LEU A 158 -0.87 -12.21 -20.17
C LEU A 158 -1.26 -13.44 -19.35
N LEU A 159 -1.76 -13.23 -18.13
CA LEU A 159 -2.12 -14.29 -17.21
C LEU A 159 -3.29 -15.14 -17.74
N LYS A 160 -4.28 -14.48 -18.34
CA LYS A 160 -5.42 -15.13 -18.99
C LYS A 160 -4.97 -16.06 -20.12
N LYS A 161 -4.04 -15.61 -20.97
CA LYS A 161 -3.45 -16.43 -22.05
C LYS A 161 -2.67 -17.63 -21.49
N LEU A 162 -1.94 -17.44 -20.40
CA LEU A 162 -1.20 -18.53 -19.75
C LEU A 162 -2.15 -19.57 -19.15
N ASN A 163 -3.23 -19.15 -18.48
CA ASN A 163 -4.18 -20.07 -17.86
C ASN A 163 -4.89 -20.95 -18.90
N GLN A 164 -5.31 -20.37 -20.03
CA GLN A 164 -5.90 -21.10 -21.15
C GLN A 164 -4.98 -22.21 -21.72
N LYS A 165 -3.66 -22.04 -21.64
CA LYS A 165 -2.69 -23.05 -22.13
C LYS A 165 -2.43 -24.20 -21.15
N ASN A 166 -2.69 -24.04 -19.85
CA ASN A 166 -2.45 -25.13 -18.87
C ASN A 166 -3.72 -25.93 -18.53
N GLN A 167 -4.89 -25.52 -19.02
CA GLN A 167 -6.08 -26.35 -18.91
C GLN A 167 -5.97 -27.50 -19.92
N PRO A 168 -6.18 -28.78 -19.51
CA PRO A 168 -6.36 -29.84 -20.48
C PRO A 168 -7.50 -29.43 -21.41
N GLN A 169 -7.28 -29.51 -22.72
CA GLN A 169 -8.24 -29.09 -23.75
C GLN A 169 -9.60 -29.70 -23.46
N LYS A 170 -10.50 -28.94 -22.84
CA LYS A 170 -11.92 -29.22 -22.92
C LYS A 170 -12.35 -28.78 -24.29
N THR A 171 -12.53 -29.76 -25.17
CA THR A 171 -13.25 -29.60 -26.42
C THR A 171 -14.62 -28.97 -26.14
N ASN A 172 -14.95 -28.02 -27.00
CA ASN A 172 -16.26 -27.45 -27.30
C ASN A 172 -16.68 -26.11 -26.67
N GLN A 173 -16.58 -25.13 -27.57
CA GLN A 173 -17.68 -24.32 -28.10
C GLN A 173 -17.93 -22.93 -27.49
N SER A 174 -17.62 -21.96 -28.36
CA SER A 174 -18.38 -20.74 -28.60
C SER A 174 -18.38 -19.70 -27.50
N GLN A 175 -17.66 -18.60 -27.73
CA GLN A 175 -18.32 -17.29 -27.82
C GLN A 175 -17.44 -16.21 -28.47
N LYS A 176 -17.97 -15.74 -29.61
CA LYS A 176 -17.89 -14.42 -30.25
C LYS A 176 -16.55 -13.69 -30.34
N LYS A 177 -16.06 -13.64 -31.58
CA LYS A 177 -15.31 -12.52 -32.16
C LYS A 177 -16.06 -11.21 -31.90
N GLU A 178 -15.39 -10.25 -31.26
CA GLU A 178 -15.71 -8.83 -31.41
C GLU A 178 -14.49 -8.13 -32.01
N ASN A 179 -14.60 -7.84 -33.30
CA ASN A 179 -13.82 -6.83 -33.98
C ASN A 179 -14.35 -5.46 -33.53
N LYS A 180 -13.49 -4.55 -33.07
CA LYS A 180 -13.36 -3.22 -33.68
C LYS A 180 -12.25 -2.37 -33.05
N ASN A 181 -11.38 -1.94 -33.97
CA ASN A 181 -10.73 -0.64 -34.11
C ASN A 181 -9.76 -0.15 -33.02
N GLN A 182 -8.48 -0.25 -33.38
CA GLN A 182 -7.47 0.76 -33.13
C GLN A 182 -8.05 2.17 -33.29
N ASN A 183 -7.93 2.98 -32.24
CA ASN A 183 -7.65 4.39 -32.43
C ASN A 183 -6.54 4.79 -31.45
N ASN A 184 -5.38 5.10 -32.00
CA ASN A 184 -4.27 5.69 -31.27
C ASN A 184 -4.66 7.13 -30.94
N ASN A 185 -4.91 7.42 -29.66
CA ASN A 185 -4.77 8.77 -29.13
C ASN A 185 -3.93 8.70 -27.87
N THR A 186 -2.64 9.01 -28.04
CA THR A 186 -1.76 9.47 -26.98
C THR A 186 -2.29 10.81 -26.46
N SER A 187 -3.05 10.76 -25.38
CA SER A 187 -3.26 11.91 -24.51
C SER A 187 -2.30 11.77 -23.33
N LYS A 188 -1.24 12.58 -23.35
CA LYS A 188 -0.51 12.93 -22.14
C LYS A 188 -1.51 13.61 -21.22
N THR A 189 -1.88 12.97 -20.12
CA THR A 189 -2.61 13.62 -19.04
C THR A 189 -1.59 13.95 -17.98
N ASP A 190 -1.27 15.25 -17.89
CA ASP A 190 -0.47 15.82 -16.82
C ASP A 190 -1.15 15.54 -15.48
N LEU A 191 -0.55 14.69 -14.65
CA LEU A 191 -0.90 14.57 -13.24
C LEU A 191 -0.31 15.77 -12.47
N PRO A 192 -1.01 16.30 -11.45
CA PRO A 192 -0.49 17.41 -10.66
C PRO A 192 0.79 16.99 -9.94
N LYS A 193 1.80 17.85 -10.03
CA LYS A 193 3.10 17.73 -9.38
C LYS A 193 2.93 17.74 -7.86
N ALA A 194 2.97 16.56 -7.25
CA ALA A 194 3.14 16.39 -5.80
C ALA A 194 4.41 15.56 -5.58
N GLU A 195 5.41 16.24 -5.01
CA GLU A 195 6.65 15.78 -4.36
C GLU A 195 7.41 14.59 -5.00
N GLU A 196 8.59 14.92 -5.53
CA GLU A 196 9.46 14.10 -6.39
C GLU A 196 9.96 12.74 -5.82
N PRO A 197 10.05 12.44 -4.50
CA PRO A 197 10.65 11.17 -4.06
C PRO A 197 9.69 9.95 -4.06
N GLN A 198 8.36 10.13 -4.16
CA GLN A 198 7.43 8.99 -4.31
C GLN A 198 7.57 8.31 -5.68
N ASN A 199 8.05 9.04 -6.70
CA ASN A 199 8.14 8.52 -8.06
C ASN A 199 9.26 7.47 -8.19
N ASP A 200 10.43 7.74 -7.61
CA ASP A 200 11.58 6.83 -7.64
C ASP A 200 11.29 5.50 -6.95
N PHE A 201 10.53 5.51 -5.85
CA PHE A 201 10.12 4.29 -5.16
C PHE A 201 9.20 3.43 -6.02
N LEU A 202 8.19 4.06 -6.63
CA LEU A 202 7.24 3.37 -7.50
C LEU A 202 7.95 2.81 -8.73
N GLU A 203 8.92 3.53 -9.28
CA GLU A 203 9.75 3.07 -10.38
C GLU A 203 10.61 1.85 -9.97
N ALA A 204 11.26 1.88 -8.80
CA ALA A 204 12.06 0.77 -8.30
C ALA A 204 11.23 -0.52 -8.14
N ILE A 205 10.02 -0.38 -7.58
CA ILE A 205 9.06 -1.48 -7.44
C ILE A 205 8.67 -2.03 -8.83
N SER A 206 8.28 -1.15 -9.76
CA SER A 206 7.86 -1.52 -11.13
C SER A 206 8.97 -2.24 -11.90
N ASN A 207 10.19 -1.71 -11.88
CA ASN A 207 11.35 -2.32 -12.56
C ASN A 207 11.65 -3.70 -12.00
N GLN A 208 11.63 -3.85 -10.67
CA GLN A 208 11.85 -5.14 -10.02
C GLN A 208 10.72 -6.14 -10.30
N GLU A 209 9.46 -5.70 -10.36
CA GLU A 209 8.33 -6.54 -10.79
C GLU A 209 8.56 -7.12 -12.19
N GLN A 210 8.88 -6.27 -13.16
CA GLN A 210 9.10 -6.69 -14.54
C GLN A 210 10.25 -7.69 -14.65
N GLU A 211 11.35 -7.44 -13.94
CA GLU A 211 12.46 -8.38 -13.89
C GLU A 211 12.08 -9.74 -13.29
N GLN A 212 11.35 -9.75 -12.17
CA GLN A 212 10.95 -11.00 -11.52
C GLN A 212 9.97 -11.78 -12.39
N ILE A 213 9.00 -11.11 -13.00
CA ILE A 213 8.04 -11.72 -13.93
C ILE A 213 8.78 -12.32 -15.12
N LYS A 214 9.75 -11.59 -15.72
CA LYS A 214 10.55 -12.06 -16.85
C LYS A 214 11.41 -13.27 -16.47
N LYS A 215 12.10 -13.23 -15.31
CA LYS A 215 12.90 -14.35 -14.78
C LYS A 215 12.02 -15.58 -14.55
N TYR A 216 10.83 -15.40 -13.98
CA TYR A 216 9.87 -16.49 -13.75
C TYR A 216 9.37 -17.10 -15.06
N GLN A 217 9.03 -16.29 -16.06
CA GLN A 217 8.64 -16.77 -17.40
C GLN A 217 9.74 -17.58 -18.07
N LEU A 218 11.00 -17.14 -17.99
CA LEU A 218 12.14 -17.86 -18.54
C LEU A 218 12.35 -19.22 -17.85
N LYS A 219 12.18 -19.27 -16.52
CA LYS A 219 12.26 -20.53 -15.77
C LYS A 219 11.14 -21.48 -16.20
N ARG A 220 9.93 -20.97 -16.37
CA ARG A 220 8.75 -21.73 -16.80
C ARG A 220 8.87 -22.24 -18.24
N SER A 221 9.35 -21.42 -19.17
CA SER A 221 9.53 -21.85 -20.57
C SER A 221 10.58 -22.96 -20.70
N LYS A 222 11.64 -22.91 -19.89
CA LYS A 222 12.63 -23.99 -19.80
C LYS A 222 12.07 -25.27 -19.19
N SER A 223 11.18 -25.18 -18.19
CA SER A 223 10.56 -26.38 -17.59
C SER A 223 9.52 -27.04 -18.49
N VAL A 224 8.83 -26.27 -19.33
CA VAL A 224 7.83 -26.79 -20.29
C VAL A 224 8.48 -27.50 -21.49
N LYS A 225 9.72 -27.17 -21.87
CA LYS A 225 10.47 -27.82 -22.98
C LYS A 225 11.04 -29.21 -22.66
N LYS A 226 10.46 -29.97 -21.73
CA LYS A 226 10.93 -31.31 -21.35
C LYS A 226 9.94 -32.43 -21.65
N ASP A 227 9.25 -32.33 -22.78
CA ASP A 227 8.64 -33.50 -23.43
C ASP A 227 9.31 -33.68 -24.80
N LYS A 228 10.10 -34.74 -24.95
CA LYS A 228 10.82 -35.07 -26.20
C LYS A 228 9.94 -35.83 -27.19
N ASN A 229 8.65 -36.04 -26.89
CA ASN A 229 7.74 -36.88 -27.66
C ASN A 229 6.55 -36.15 -28.29
N LEU A 230 6.53 -34.81 -28.35
CA LEU A 230 5.52 -34.10 -29.15
C LEU A 230 6.03 -33.82 -30.58
N PRO A 231 5.27 -34.15 -31.64
CA PRO A 231 5.65 -33.84 -33.01
C PRO A 231 5.69 -32.33 -33.24
N ASP A 232 6.74 -31.87 -33.91
CA ASP A 232 6.79 -30.53 -34.50
C ASP A 232 5.77 -30.46 -35.64
N TRP A 233 4.64 -29.81 -35.39
CA TRP A 233 3.77 -29.25 -36.42
C TRP A 233 3.65 -27.75 -36.24
#